data_AF-A0AAW7LAA1-F1
#
_entry.id   AF-A0AAW7LAA1-F1
#
_cell.length_a   1.000
_cell.length_b   1.000
_cell.length_c   1.000
_cell.angle_alpha   90.00
_cell.angle_beta   90.00
_cell.angle_gamma   90.00
#
_symmetry.space_group_name_H-M   'P 1'
#
loop_
_entity.id
_entity.type
_entity.pdbx_description
1 polymer ?
#
loop_
_entity_poly.entity_id
_entity_poly.type
_entity_poly.pdbx_seq_one_letter_code
_entity_poly.pdbx_strand_id
1 'polypeptide(L)'
;MEYIVPPDNYASFIGTVALIVSILCLFITFLLKQRSHATKLFSIMLVASLAFFSSHWATYFAAIFIVVTAVTELEFLQNLAAIIRKDENYFKYKKEALSKAENIRRKAEEAIEEEYTSEQPSETEESTITKIDLSKLQELSNTSRMKLSFEVEEKALSYLSKEYGRIERGVRFRKGNQSVEFDGVVTNGRDKADTIFEVKWTRNPDHAFMFINQSIRRSNEQVNSYSSITGKKPTFNLVVVTNTKTSIGTDRWEKLRERAEEVGVNLINLSLKEIGFEVTHEIA
;
A
#
# COMPACT_ATOMS: atom_id res chain seq x y z
N MET A 1 63.70 -25.12 8.54
CA MET A 1 62.27 -25.28 8.86
C MET A 1 61.76 -23.91 9.21
N GLU A 2 60.87 -23.34 8.40
CA GLU A 2 60.22 -22.07 8.74
C GLU A 2 59.36 -22.29 9.98
N TYR A 3 59.60 -21.46 11.01
CA TYR A 3 58.85 -21.49 12.25
C TYR A 3 57.46 -20.89 11.95
N ILE A 4 56.44 -21.75 11.85
CA ILE A 4 55.05 -21.31 11.77
C ILE A 4 54.74 -20.66 13.12
N VAL A 5 54.59 -19.33 13.13
CA VAL A 5 54.23 -18.58 14.32
C VAL A 5 52.83 -19.04 14.75
N PRO A 6 52.68 -19.68 15.92
CA PRO A 6 51.38 -20.07 16.41
C PRO A 6 50.56 -18.82 16.74
N PRO A 7 49.24 -18.83 16.52
CA PRO A 7 48.41 -17.67 16.80
C PRO A 7 48.39 -17.33 18.29
N ASP A 8 48.60 -16.06 18.60
CA ASP A 8 48.70 -15.56 19.98
C ASP A 8 47.38 -15.62 20.76
N ASN A 9 46.23 -15.69 20.05
CA ASN A 9 44.89 -15.69 20.65
C ASN A 9 43.89 -16.48 19.79
N TYR A 10 42.79 -16.93 20.40
CA TYR A 10 41.74 -17.73 19.74
C TYR A 10 41.09 -16.97 18.56
N ALA A 11 40.94 -15.66 18.69
CA ALA A 11 40.48 -14.80 17.59
C ALA A 11 41.44 -14.85 16.39
N SER A 12 42.75 -14.73 16.63
CA SER A 12 43.77 -14.82 15.57
C SER A 12 43.80 -16.20 14.92
N PHE A 13 43.56 -17.28 15.67
CA PHE A 13 43.43 -18.62 15.09
C PHE A 13 42.25 -18.72 14.12
N ILE A 14 41.06 -18.25 14.52
CA ILE A 14 39.88 -18.21 13.63
C ILE A 14 40.15 -17.31 12.41
N GLY A 15 40.80 -16.16 12.62
CA GLY A 15 41.19 -15.24 11.55
C GLY A 15 42.10 -15.90 10.51
N THR A 16 43.09 -16.68 10.95
CA THR A 16 43.99 -17.44 10.08
C THR A 16 43.26 -18.53 9.30
N VAL A 17 42.36 -19.28 9.96
CA VAL A 17 41.55 -20.30 9.28
C VAL A 17 40.65 -19.66 8.20
N ALA A 18 39.98 -18.56 8.54
CA ALA A 18 39.15 -17.81 7.59
C ALA A 18 39.97 -17.27 6.40
N LEU A 19 41.21 -16.82 6.65
CA LEU A 19 42.11 -16.37 5.60
C LEU A 19 42.45 -17.50 4.62
N ILE A 20 42.80 -18.68 5.13
CA ILE A 20 43.12 -19.85 4.31
C ILE A 20 41.91 -20.24 3.45
N VAL A 21 40.71 -20.26 4.04
CA VAL A 21 39.46 -20.54 3.30
C VAL A 21 39.19 -19.47 2.24
N SER A 22 39.47 -18.19 2.53
CA SER A 22 39.32 -17.12 1.54
C SER A 22 40.24 -17.33 0.33
N ILE A 23 41.49 -17.73 0.56
CA ILE A 23 42.46 -18.02 -0.51
C ILE A 23 41.96 -19.18 -1.38
N LEU A 24 41.39 -20.23 -0.78
CA LEU A 24 40.76 -21.32 -1.54
C LEU A 24 39.58 -20.83 -2.40
N CYS A 25 38.73 -19.96 -1.86
CA CYS A 25 37.60 -19.37 -2.60
C CYS A 25 38.07 -18.49 -3.77
N LEU A 26 39.20 -17.79 -3.59
CA LEU A 26 39.82 -17.00 -4.67
C LEU A 26 40.23 -17.90 -5.84
N PHE A 27 40.81 -19.07 -5.58
CA PHE A 27 41.15 -20.02 -6.65
C PHE A 27 39.91 -20.56 -7.37
N ILE A 28 38.82 -20.83 -6.64
CA ILE A 28 37.54 -21.27 -7.22
C ILE A 28 36.92 -20.17 -8.11
N THR A 29 37.23 -18.90 -7.86
CA THR A 29 36.70 -17.76 -8.64
C THR A 29 37.13 -17.79 -10.12
N PHE A 30 38.25 -18.44 -10.44
CA PHE A 30 38.69 -18.62 -11.83
C PHE A 30 37.81 -19.60 -12.63
N LEU A 31 36.95 -20.39 -11.98
CA LEU A 31 35.99 -21.28 -12.64
C LEU A 31 34.74 -20.48 -13.05
N LEU A 32 34.55 -20.28 -14.36
CA LEU A 32 33.48 -19.45 -14.94
C LEU A 32 32.07 -19.76 -14.40
N LYS A 33 31.77 -21.04 -14.15
CA LYS A 33 30.45 -21.51 -13.72
C LYS A 33 30.05 -21.04 -12.32
N GLN A 34 31.00 -20.75 -11.43
CA GLN A 34 30.73 -20.41 -10.03
C GLN A 34 31.31 -19.05 -9.61
N ARG A 35 31.87 -18.28 -10.57
CA ARG A 35 32.57 -17.03 -10.32
C ARG A 35 31.80 -16.07 -9.40
N SER A 36 30.50 -15.87 -9.61
CA SER A 36 29.68 -14.94 -8.82
C SER A 36 29.60 -15.36 -7.34
N HIS A 37 29.27 -16.62 -7.06
CA HIS A 37 29.17 -17.15 -5.70
C HIS A 37 30.53 -17.25 -5.02
N ALA A 38 31.57 -17.68 -5.75
CA ALA A 38 32.93 -17.78 -5.24
C ALA A 38 33.53 -16.42 -4.88
N THR A 39 33.26 -15.38 -5.69
CA THR A 39 33.70 -14.00 -5.40
C THR A 39 33.04 -13.47 -4.13
N LYS A 40 31.72 -13.69 -3.96
CA LYS A 40 31.01 -13.28 -2.74
C LYS A 40 31.56 -13.98 -1.50
N LEU A 41 31.78 -15.29 -1.58
CA LEU A 41 32.31 -16.08 -0.47
C LEU A 41 33.74 -15.67 -0.11
N PHE A 42 34.59 -15.40 -1.12
CA PHE A 42 35.92 -14.83 -0.94
C PHE A 42 35.87 -13.51 -0.16
N SER A 43 35.05 -12.55 -0.61
CA SER A 43 34.93 -11.24 0.04
C SER A 43 34.45 -11.35 1.50
N ILE A 44 33.47 -12.21 1.78
CA ILE A 44 32.95 -12.42 3.14
C ILE A 44 34.02 -13.04 4.05
N MET A 45 34.72 -14.07 3.59
CA MET A 45 35.77 -14.75 4.37
C MET A 45 36.97 -13.85 4.63
N LEU A 46 37.34 -13.00 3.65
CA LEU A 46 38.42 -12.03 3.81
C LEU A 46 38.08 -10.95 4.84
N VAL A 47 36.86 -10.39 4.79
CA VAL A 47 36.38 -9.40 5.76
C VAL A 47 36.30 -10.00 7.16
N ALA A 48 35.83 -11.24 7.30
CA ALA A 48 35.80 -11.95 8.57
C ALA A 48 37.21 -12.15 9.14
N SER A 49 38.17 -12.58 8.31
CA SER A 49 39.56 -12.75 8.71
C SER A 49 40.18 -11.45 9.25
N LEU A 50 40.00 -10.33 8.53
CA LEU A 50 40.48 -9.02 8.94
C LEU A 50 39.85 -8.54 10.26
N ALA A 51 38.55 -8.81 10.45
CA ALA A 51 37.86 -8.46 11.69
C ALA A 51 38.43 -9.23 12.89
N PHE A 52 38.65 -10.55 12.72
CA PHE A 52 39.25 -11.40 13.76
C PHE A 52 40.68 -11.00 14.12
N PHE A 53 41.51 -10.61 13.13
CA PHE A 53 42.84 -10.09 13.42
C PHE A 53 42.83 -8.74 14.13
N SER A 54 41.86 -7.88 13.83
CA SER A 54 41.76 -6.57 14.46
C SER A 54 41.45 -6.63 15.96
N SER A 55 40.86 -7.72 16.46
CA SER A 55 40.52 -7.91 17.89
C SER A 55 39.82 -6.71 18.54
N HIS A 56 39.01 -5.97 17.78
CA HIS A 56 38.38 -4.72 18.21
C HIS A 56 36.87 -4.74 17.95
N TRP A 57 36.08 -4.33 18.94
CA TRP A 57 34.62 -4.42 18.86
C TRP A 57 34.03 -3.66 17.67
N ALA A 58 34.59 -2.49 17.32
CA ALA A 58 34.10 -1.68 16.21
C ALA A 58 34.37 -2.33 14.83
N THR A 59 35.45 -3.10 14.68
CA THR A 59 35.76 -3.79 13.41
C THR A 59 34.91 -5.04 13.25
N TYR A 60 34.56 -5.74 14.34
CA TYR A 60 33.53 -6.78 14.32
C TYR A 60 32.17 -6.22 13.89
N PHE A 61 31.78 -5.07 14.44
CA PHE A 61 30.54 -4.40 14.05
C PHE A 61 30.52 -4.04 12.56
N ALA A 62 31.58 -3.39 12.06
CA ALA A 62 31.69 -3.05 10.64
C ALA A 62 31.66 -4.28 9.72
N ALA A 63 32.34 -5.37 10.11
CA ALA A 63 32.36 -6.62 9.36
C ALA A 63 30.98 -7.26 9.27
N ILE A 64 30.20 -7.28 10.35
CA ILE A 64 28.80 -7.77 10.34
C ILE A 64 27.98 -7.00 9.31
N PHE A 65 28.10 -5.67 9.27
CA PHE A 65 27.40 -4.85 8.28
C PHE A 65 27.79 -5.21 6.84
N ILE A 66 29.09 -5.34 6.56
CA ILE A 66 29.58 -5.67 5.21
C ILE A 66 29.12 -7.07 4.77
N VAL A 67 29.10 -8.04 5.68
CA VAL A 67 28.62 -9.40 5.35
C VAL A 67 27.11 -9.40 5.13
N VAL A 68 26.35 -8.69 5.97
CA VAL A 68 24.90 -8.55 5.81
C VAL A 68 24.56 -7.84 4.50
N THR A 69 25.29 -6.79 4.11
CA THR A 69 25.05 -6.12 2.81
C THR A 69 25.37 -7.01 1.61
N ALA A 70 26.34 -7.94 1.75
CA ALA A 70 26.74 -8.84 0.66
C ALA A 70 25.78 -10.03 0.46
N VAL A 71 25.10 -10.47 1.52
CA VAL A 71 24.21 -11.64 1.54
C VAL A 71 22.74 -11.25 1.40
N THR A 72 22.35 -10.06 1.85
CA THR A 72 20.94 -9.66 1.96
C THR A 72 20.56 -8.59 0.95
N GLU A 73 19.32 -8.64 0.48
CA GLU A 73 18.77 -7.65 -0.46
C GLU A 73 18.70 -6.25 0.16
N LEU A 74 18.71 -5.23 -0.69
CA LEU A 74 18.66 -3.81 -0.30
C LEU A 74 17.51 -3.50 0.69
N GLU A 75 16.39 -4.21 0.56
CA GLU A 75 15.21 -4.12 1.43
C GLU A 75 15.52 -4.50 2.90
N PHE A 76 16.42 -5.45 3.15
CA PHE A 76 16.82 -5.81 4.51
C PHE A 76 17.73 -4.77 5.17
N LEU A 77 18.61 -4.13 4.39
CA LEU A 77 19.42 -3.02 4.89
C LEU A 77 18.57 -1.80 5.23
N GLN A 78 17.52 -1.55 4.44
CA GLN A 78 16.51 -0.54 4.74
C GLN A 78 15.74 -0.90 6.02
N ASN A 79 15.34 -2.16 6.19
CA ASN A 79 14.71 -2.66 7.41
C ASN A 79 15.59 -2.46 8.65
N LEU A 80 16.89 -2.76 8.55
CA LEU A 80 17.83 -2.64 9.66
C LEU A 80 18.17 -1.18 9.97
N ALA A 81 18.34 -0.34 8.93
CA ALA A 81 18.52 1.11 9.08
C ALA A 81 17.30 1.75 9.75
N ALA A 82 16.09 1.28 9.42
CA ALA A 82 14.85 1.71 10.07
C ALA A 82 14.77 1.28 11.55
N ILE A 83 15.21 0.06 11.89
CA ILE A 83 15.29 -0.41 13.28
C ILE A 83 16.28 0.45 14.08
N ILE A 84 17.46 0.71 13.53
CA ILE A 84 18.53 1.47 14.21
C ILE A 84 18.15 2.94 14.36
N ARG A 85 17.47 3.54 13.37
CA ARG A 85 16.95 4.90 13.46
C ARG A 85 15.72 5.05 14.36
N LYS A 86 15.15 3.95 14.89
CA LYS A 86 13.84 3.92 15.55
C LYS A 86 12.77 4.65 14.71
N ASP A 87 12.84 4.50 13.40
CA ASP A 87 11.88 5.15 12.51
C ASP A 87 10.60 4.30 12.47
N GLU A 88 9.65 4.63 13.33
CA GLU A 88 8.36 3.93 13.45
C GLU A 88 7.53 4.01 12.15
N ASN A 89 7.85 4.89 11.20
CA ASN A 89 7.11 5.03 9.94
C ASN A 89 7.37 3.88 8.96
N TYR A 90 8.58 3.32 8.96
CA TYR A 90 8.99 2.29 8.02
C TYR A 90 8.32 0.92 8.32
N PHE A 91 8.02 0.64 9.59
CA PHE A 91 7.33 -0.58 10.03
C PHE A 91 5.80 -0.47 10.01
N LYS A 92 5.26 0.71 9.72
CA LYS A 92 3.84 1.02 9.93
C LYS A 92 2.96 0.61 8.74
N TYR A 93 3.22 -0.57 8.17
CA TYR A 93 2.63 -1.19 6.97
C TYR A 93 3.55 -1.19 5.76
N LYS A 94 3.63 -2.34 5.05
CA LYS A 94 3.79 -2.33 3.59
C LYS A 94 2.54 -1.66 3.00
N LYS A 95 2.47 -0.34 3.18
CA LYS A 95 1.44 0.53 2.66
C LYS A 95 1.82 0.74 1.21
N GLU A 96 1.39 -0.19 0.37
CA GLU A 96 1.42 0.02 -1.06
C GLU A 96 0.33 1.06 -1.34
N ALA A 97 0.75 2.31 -1.56
CA ALA A 97 -0.07 3.24 -2.33
C ALA A 97 -0.01 2.71 -3.76
N LEU A 98 -1.05 2.00 -4.18
CA LEU A 98 -1.11 1.46 -5.53
C LEU A 98 -1.10 2.64 -6.50
N SER A 99 -0.28 2.54 -7.56
CA SER A 99 -0.31 3.55 -8.60
C SER A 99 -1.72 3.61 -9.19
N LYS A 100 -2.19 4.80 -9.58
CA LYS A 100 -3.53 5.01 -10.15
C LYS A 100 -3.85 4.00 -11.26
N ALA A 101 -2.86 3.66 -12.09
CA ALA A 101 -2.97 2.66 -13.16
C ALA A 101 -3.18 1.22 -12.63
N GLU A 102 -2.56 0.85 -11.51
CA GLU A 102 -2.67 -0.48 -10.90
C GLU A 102 -4.01 -0.67 -10.17
N ASN A 103 -4.52 0.38 -9.52
CA ASN A 103 -5.89 0.39 -8.98
C ASN A 103 -6.95 0.26 -10.08
N ILE A 104 -6.76 0.96 -11.19
CA ILE A 104 -7.64 0.86 -12.36
C ILE A 104 -7.61 -0.57 -12.92
N ARG A 105 -6.42 -1.14 -13.12
CA ARG A 105 -6.29 -2.48 -13.69
C ARG A 105 -6.90 -3.55 -12.80
N ARG A 106 -6.76 -3.42 -11.47
CA ARG A 106 -7.20 -4.46 -10.54
C ARG A 106 -8.65 -4.32 -10.08
N LYS A 107 -9.20 -3.10 -9.89
CA LYS A 107 -10.66 -2.93 -9.74
C LYS A 107 -11.38 -3.37 -11.02
N ALA A 108 -10.74 -3.22 -12.19
CA ALA A 108 -11.23 -3.86 -13.41
C ALA A 108 -11.15 -5.38 -13.32
N GLU A 109 -10.03 -5.98 -12.90
CA GLU A 109 -9.91 -7.44 -12.70
C GLU A 109 -10.93 -8.00 -11.69
N GLU A 110 -11.20 -7.31 -10.56
CA GLU A 110 -12.22 -7.69 -9.56
C GLU A 110 -13.65 -7.52 -10.10
N ALA A 111 -13.91 -6.57 -11.02
CA ALA A 111 -15.19 -6.43 -11.72
C ALA A 111 -15.35 -7.43 -12.89
N ILE A 112 -14.25 -8.00 -13.38
CA ILE A 112 -14.20 -8.98 -14.48
C ILE A 112 -14.38 -10.42 -13.97
N GLU A 113 -14.16 -10.69 -12.68
CA GLU A 113 -14.39 -12.02 -12.09
C GLU A 113 -15.89 -12.43 -12.07
N GLU A 114 -16.82 -11.53 -12.44
CA GLU A 114 -18.23 -11.84 -12.71
C GLU A 114 -18.64 -11.90 -14.20
N GLU A 115 -17.81 -11.56 -15.19
CA GLU A 115 -18.13 -11.91 -16.59
C GLU A 115 -16.93 -11.80 -17.54
N TYR A 116 -16.71 -12.88 -18.30
CA TYR A 116 -15.57 -13.10 -19.17
C TYR A 116 -15.57 -12.22 -20.44
N THR A 117 -14.42 -11.58 -20.68
CA THR A 117 -13.71 -11.34 -21.96
C THR A 117 -13.74 -9.92 -22.57
N SER A 118 -12.50 -9.45 -22.82
CA SER A 118 -12.02 -8.45 -23.81
C SER A 118 -12.38 -6.97 -23.55
N GLU A 119 -11.51 -5.96 -23.69
CA GLU A 119 -10.24 -5.75 -24.41
C GLU A 119 -9.29 -4.86 -23.55
N GLN A 120 -8.00 -4.84 -23.86
CA GLN A 120 -7.04 -3.89 -23.28
C GLN A 120 -7.37 -2.44 -23.67
N PRO A 121 -7.37 -1.46 -22.75
CA PRO A 121 -7.35 -0.05 -23.14
C PRO A 121 -5.90 0.44 -23.28
N SER A 122 -5.62 0.98 -24.47
CA SER A 122 -4.46 1.79 -24.81
C SER A 122 -4.35 3.05 -23.94
N GLU A 123 -3.11 3.40 -23.57
CA GLU A 123 -2.74 4.67 -22.97
C GLU A 123 -3.08 5.84 -23.89
N THR A 124 -4.04 6.70 -23.54
CA THR A 124 -4.11 8.06 -24.11
C THR A 124 -4.88 9.04 -23.20
N GLU A 125 -4.19 10.11 -22.82
CA GLU A 125 -4.66 11.43 -22.36
C GLU A 125 -5.52 11.55 -21.07
N GLU A 126 -4.91 12.16 -20.05
CA GLU A 126 -5.56 12.77 -18.87
C GLU A 126 -6.43 13.97 -19.27
N SER A 127 -7.52 13.72 -20.00
CA SER A 127 -8.65 14.65 -20.02
C SER A 127 -9.36 14.53 -18.67
N THR A 128 -9.17 15.51 -17.78
CA THR A 128 -9.97 15.63 -16.55
C THR A 128 -11.41 15.92 -16.96
N ILE A 129 -12.35 15.00 -16.72
CA ILE A 129 -13.77 15.22 -17.03
C ILE A 129 -14.27 16.21 -15.98
N THR A 130 -14.59 17.43 -16.42
CA THR A 130 -15.14 18.47 -15.56
C THR A 130 -16.63 18.67 -15.76
N LYS A 131 -17.19 18.19 -16.88
CA LYS A 131 -18.60 18.32 -17.24
C LYS A 131 -19.28 16.96 -17.28
N ILE A 132 -20.40 16.83 -16.58
CA ILE A 132 -21.23 15.62 -16.57
C ILE A 132 -22.63 15.96 -17.06
N ASP A 133 -23.09 15.25 -18.09
CA ASP A 133 -24.46 15.26 -18.55
C ASP A 133 -25.22 14.09 -17.91
N LEU A 134 -26.14 14.39 -16.98
CA LEU A 134 -26.84 13.36 -16.21
C LEU A 134 -27.70 12.45 -17.10
N SER A 135 -28.23 12.98 -18.20
CA SER A 135 -29.10 12.24 -19.12
C SER A 135 -28.37 11.09 -19.83
N LYS A 136 -27.06 11.23 -20.03
CA LYS A 136 -26.22 10.26 -20.76
C LYS A 136 -25.52 9.26 -19.83
N LEU A 137 -25.65 9.41 -18.51
CA LEU A 137 -24.93 8.56 -17.54
C LEU A 137 -25.27 7.07 -17.68
N GLN A 138 -26.50 6.75 -18.08
CA GLN A 138 -26.94 5.37 -18.29
C GLN A 138 -26.40 4.77 -19.58
N GLU A 139 -26.13 5.62 -20.58
CA GLU A 139 -25.67 5.24 -21.93
C GLU A 139 -24.14 5.12 -22.05
N LEU A 140 -23.40 5.52 -21.01
CA LEU A 140 -21.95 5.44 -20.99
C LEU A 140 -21.45 3.99 -21.19
N SER A 141 -20.34 3.83 -21.92
CA SER A 141 -19.65 2.54 -22.04
C SER A 141 -19.05 2.09 -20.70
N ASN A 142 -18.77 0.80 -20.54
CA ASN A 142 -18.12 0.26 -19.32
C ASN A 142 -16.86 1.03 -18.94
N THR A 143 -15.96 1.24 -19.91
CA THR A 143 -14.69 1.95 -19.70
C THR A 143 -14.92 3.40 -19.28
N SER A 144 -15.84 4.12 -19.92
CA SER A 144 -16.16 5.50 -19.55
C SER A 144 -16.81 5.59 -18.17
N ARG A 145 -17.67 4.64 -17.81
CA ARG A 145 -18.29 4.55 -16.48
C ARG A 145 -17.23 4.32 -15.40
N MET A 146 -16.28 3.43 -15.66
CA MET A 146 -15.19 3.15 -14.74
C MET A 146 -14.28 4.37 -14.57
N LYS A 147 -13.82 4.99 -15.67
CA LYS A 147 -13.00 6.22 -15.62
C LYS A 147 -13.70 7.32 -14.83
N LEU A 148 -14.98 7.56 -15.11
CA LEU A 148 -15.75 8.59 -14.41
C LEU A 148 -15.93 8.26 -12.91
N SER A 149 -16.12 6.99 -12.55
CA SER A 149 -16.18 6.57 -11.14
C SER A 149 -14.88 6.89 -10.40
N PHE A 150 -13.72 6.66 -11.02
CA PHE A 150 -12.43 7.03 -10.44
C PHE A 150 -12.25 8.54 -10.29
N GLU A 151 -12.70 9.31 -11.28
CA GLU A 151 -12.63 10.78 -11.20
C GLU A 151 -13.55 11.34 -10.11
N VAL A 152 -14.74 10.73 -9.92
CA VAL A 152 -15.65 11.06 -8.82
C VAL A 152 -15.02 10.73 -7.46
N GLU A 153 -14.39 9.57 -7.33
CA GLU A 153 -13.63 9.16 -6.12
C GLU A 153 -12.52 10.18 -5.80
N GLU A 154 -11.68 10.51 -6.77
CA GLU A 154 -10.57 11.46 -6.61
C GLU A 154 -11.05 12.86 -6.21
N LYS A 155 -12.11 13.38 -6.87
CA LYS A 155 -12.69 14.69 -6.54
C LYS A 155 -13.35 14.70 -5.17
N ALA A 156 -14.08 13.64 -4.81
CA ALA A 156 -14.73 13.54 -3.51
C ALA A 156 -13.71 13.52 -2.38
N LEU A 157 -12.66 12.72 -2.51
CA LEU A 157 -11.63 12.69 -1.49
C LEU A 157 -10.81 13.99 -1.48
N SER A 158 -10.59 14.65 -2.63
CA SER A 158 -9.92 15.96 -2.68
C SER A 158 -10.75 17.06 -2.02
N TYR A 159 -12.08 17.00 -2.15
CA TYR A 159 -13.00 17.86 -1.41
C TYR A 159 -12.85 17.64 0.10
N LEU A 160 -12.87 16.38 0.55
CA LEU A 160 -12.75 16.01 1.96
C LEU A 160 -11.37 16.33 2.56
N SER A 161 -10.30 16.31 1.76
CA SER A 161 -8.96 16.68 2.22
C SER A 161 -8.89 18.12 2.76
N LYS A 162 -9.84 19.00 2.43
CA LYS A 162 -9.91 20.36 2.98
C LYS A 162 -10.25 20.37 4.48
N GLU A 163 -11.07 19.42 4.93
CA GLU A 163 -11.52 19.31 6.32
C GLU A 163 -10.66 18.31 7.11
N TYR A 164 -10.33 17.17 6.49
CA TYR A 164 -9.63 16.07 7.16
C TYR A 164 -8.11 16.09 6.96
N GLY A 165 -7.59 17.06 6.21
CA GLY A 165 -6.16 17.20 5.91
C GLY A 165 -5.69 16.25 4.80
N ARG A 166 -4.41 15.86 4.82
CA ARG A 166 -3.84 15.01 3.77
C ARG A 166 -4.40 13.59 3.86
N ILE A 167 -5.33 13.26 2.96
CA ILE A 167 -5.86 11.91 2.78
C ILE A 167 -5.00 11.17 1.75
N GLU A 168 -4.49 10.00 2.12
CA GLU A 168 -3.76 9.10 1.22
C GLU A 168 -4.73 8.26 0.40
N ARG A 169 -4.46 8.08 -0.90
CA ARG A 169 -5.37 7.44 -1.88
C ARG A 169 -5.01 5.98 -2.09
N GLY A 170 -6.01 5.13 -2.35
CA GLY A 170 -5.81 3.77 -2.85
C GLY A 170 -4.88 2.95 -1.97
N VAL A 171 -5.19 2.90 -0.68
CA VAL A 171 -4.30 2.37 0.35
C VAL A 171 -4.67 0.92 0.62
N ARG A 172 -3.68 0.02 0.47
CA ARG A 172 -3.80 -1.36 0.93
C ARG A 172 -3.06 -1.58 2.24
N PHE A 173 -3.75 -2.25 3.17
CA PHE A 173 -3.18 -2.83 4.38
C PHE A 173 -3.06 -4.34 4.22
N ARG A 174 -1.90 -4.91 4.56
CA ARG A 174 -1.63 -6.35 4.44
C ARG A 174 -0.88 -6.90 5.65
N LYS A 175 -1.29 -8.08 6.14
CA LYS A 175 -0.61 -8.85 7.19
C LYS A 175 -0.81 -10.34 6.95
N GLY A 176 0.27 -11.05 6.61
CA GLY A 176 0.20 -12.45 6.17
C GLY A 176 -0.67 -12.59 4.92
N ASN A 177 -1.70 -13.44 5.01
CA ASN A 177 -2.67 -13.68 3.93
C ASN A 177 -3.90 -12.77 4.00
N GLN A 178 -4.00 -11.88 4.99
CA GLN A 178 -5.08 -10.91 5.07
C GLN A 178 -4.67 -9.61 4.37
N SER A 179 -5.56 -9.06 3.55
CA SER A 179 -5.44 -7.73 2.99
C SER A 179 -6.78 -7.03 2.94
N VAL A 180 -6.77 -5.72 3.14
CA VAL A 180 -7.92 -4.84 2.97
C VAL A 180 -7.47 -3.56 2.30
N GLU A 181 -8.32 -3.00 1.45
CA GLU A 181 -8.05 -1.78 0.69
C GLU A 181 -9.13 -0.73 0.96
N PHE A 182 -8.73 0.52 0.90
CA PHE A 182 -9.60 1.68 1.05
C PHE A 182 -9.26 2.75 0.02
N ASP A 183 -10.29 3.47 -0.43
CA ASP A 183 -10.15 4.57 -1.38
C ASP A 183 -9.36 5.74 -0.76
N GLY A 184 -9.61 6.05 0.52
CA GLY A 184 -8.93 7.12 1.25
C GLY A 184 -8.60 6.77 2.70
N VAL A 185 -7.41 7.16 3.16
CA VAL A 185 -6.99 6.96 4.56
C VAL A 185 -6.25 8.18 5.10
N VAL A 186 -6.63 8.61 6.29
CA VAL A 186 -5.85 9.52 7.14
C VAL A 186 -5.30 8.71 8.31
N THR A 187 -3.99 8.49 8.28
CA THR A 187 -3.30 7.80 9.36
C THR A 187 -3.17 8.75 10.54
N ASN A 188 -3.88 8.48 11.63
CA ASN A 188 -3.73 9.27 12.84
C ASN A 188 -2.64 8.62 13.72
N GLY A 189 -2.06 9.40 14.65
CA GLY A 189 -0.99 8.94 15.53
C GLY A 189 -1.33 7.63 16.30
N ARG A 190 -0.40 7.13 17.10
CA ARG A 190 -0.53 5.81 17.76
C ARG A 190 -1.83 5.66 18.57
N ASP A 191 -2.21 6.71 19.30
CA ASP A 191 -3.34 6.67 20.25
C ASP A 191 -4.66 7.18 19.66
N LYS A 192 -4.67 7.55 18.36
CA LYS A 192 -5.87 8.03 17.67
C LYS A 192 -6.32 7.02 16.63
N ALA A 193 -7.63 6.88 16.51
CA ALA A 193 -8.26 6.09 15.46
C ALA A 193 -7.91 6.69 14.10
N ASP A 194 -7.46 5.87 13.16
CA ASP A 194 -7.26 6.31 11.78
C ASP A 194 -8.64 6.58 11.15
N THR A 195 -8.68 7.53 10.22
CA THR A 195 -9.93 7.89 9.52
C THR A 195 -9.90 7.23 8.13
N ILE A 196 -10.87 6.39 7.86
CA ILE A 196 -11.01 5.66 6.60
C ILE A 196 -12.16 6.26 5.80
N PHE A 197 -11.98 6.34 4.49
CA PHE A 197 -12.97 6.79 3.52
C PHE A 197 -13.16 5.74 2.44
N GLU A 198 -14.40 5.31 2.27
CA GLU A 198 -14.85 4.47 1.16
C GLU A 198 -15.82 5.32 0.32
N VAL A 199 -15.57 5.51 -0.96
CA VAL A 199 -16.39 6.35 -1.83
C VAL A 199 -17.29 5.49 -2.71
N LYS A 200 -18.57 5.83 -2.73
CA LYS A 200 -19.59 5.16 -3.54
C LYS A 200 -20.38 6.20 -4.32
N TRP A 201 -20.32 6.14 -5.65
CA TRP A 201 -21.11 7.01 -6.51
C TRP A 201 -22.39 6.32 -6.99
N THR A 202 -23.54 6.94 -6.70
CA THR A 202 -24.86 6.45 -7.12
C THR A 202 -25.33 7.16 -8.38
N ARG A 203 -25.07 6.53 -9.54
CA ARG A 203 -25.48 7.04 -10.86
C ARG A 203 -26.99 7.02 -11.07
N ASN A 204 -27.65 5.97 -10.59
CA ASN A 204 -29.09 5.80 -10.67
C ASN A 204 -29.73 6.02 -9.28
N PRO A 205 -30.52 7.09 -9.10
CA PRO A 205 -31.24 7.36 -7.85
C PRO A 205 -32.15 6.23 -7.38
N ASP A 206 -32.77 5.48 -8.29
CA ASP A 206 -33.75 4.44 -7.95
C ASP A 206 -33.13 3.25 -7.22
N HIS A 207 -31.86 2.95 -7.54
CA HIS A 207 -31.12 1.85 -6.93
C HIS A 207 -30.17 2.33 -5.82
N ALA A 208 -30.03 3.65 -5.62
CA ALA A 208 -29.09 4.23 -4.67
C ALA A 208 -29.31 3.69 -3.25
N PHE A 209 -30.57 3.64 -2.79
CA PHE A 209 -30.89 3.18 -1.43
C PHE A 209 -30.42 1.75 -1.16
N MET A 210 -30.74 0.80 -2.05
CA MET A 210 -30.34 -0.60 -1.87
C MET A 210 -28.82 -0.76 -1.93
N PHE A 211 -28.18 -0.05 -2.86
CA PHE A 211 -26.73 -0.10 -3.06
C PHE A 211 -25.97 0.43 -1.83
N ILE A 212 -26.40 1.56 -1.27
CA ILE A 212 -25.79 2.14 -0.06
C ILE A 212 -26.03 1.21 1.13
N ASN A 213 -27.25 0.69 1.29
CA ASN A 213 -27.56 -0.25 2.37
C ASN A 213 -26.68 -1.50 2.33
N GLN A 214 -26.41 -2.04 1.14
CA GLN A 214 -25.49 -3.16 0.98
C GLN A 214 -24.04 -2.77 1.31
N SER A 215 -23.63 -1.54 0.96
CA SER A 215 -22.30 -1.01 1.29
C SER A 215 -22.11 -0.84 2.81
N ILE A 216 -23.13 -0.38 3.54
CA ILE A 216 -23.12 -0.30 5.01
C ILE A 216 -22.93 -1.68 5.66
N ARG A 217 -23.53 -2.73 5.08
CA ARG A 217 -23.34 -4.10 5.59
C ARG A 217 -21.90 -4.58 5.37
N ARG A 218 -21.35 -4.33 4.18
CA ARG A 218 -19.98 -4.73 3.81
C ARG A 218 -18.90 -3.97 4.58
N SER A 219 -19.15 -2.72 4.98
CA SER A 219 -18.16 -1.94 5.72
C SER A 219 -17.78 -2.57 7.07
N ASN A 220 -18.68 -3.34 7.70
CA ASN A 220 -18.33 -4.06 8.93
C ASN A 220 -17.22 -5.10 8.69
N GLU A 221 -17.25 -5.82 7.57
CA GLU A 221 -16.21 -6.79 7.18
C GLU A 221 -14.88 -6.08 6.92
N GLN A 222 -14.92 -4.92 6.26
CA GLN A 222 -13.73 -4.10 6.02
C GLN A 222 -13.13 -3.54 7.32
N VAL A 223 -13.97 -3.05 8.24
CA VAL A 223 -13.55 -2.55 9.56
C VAL A 223 -12.92 -3.67 10.40
N ASN A 224 -13.51 -4.87 10.38
CA ASN A 224 -12.99 -6.03 11.08
C ASN A 224 -11.64 -6.47 10.50
N SER A 225 -11.52 -6.50 9.16
CA SER A 225 -10.27 -6.82 8.47
C SER A 225 -9.18 -5.80 8.78
N TYR A 226 -9.49 -4.51 8.71
CA TYR A 226 -8.53 -3.47 9.12
C TYR A 226 -8.12 -3.64 10.58
N SER A 227 -9.05 -3.92 11.48
CA SER A 227 -8.77 -4.08 12.91
C SER A 227 -7.91 -5.31 13.20
N SER A 228 -8.12 -6.44 12.51
CA SER A 228 -7.29 -7.64 12.68
C SER A 228 -5.85 -7.44 12.18
N ILE A 229 -5.70 -6.67 11.11
CA ILE A 229 -4.41 -6.40 10.51
C ILE A 229 -3.65 -5.35 11.37
N THR A 230 -4.31 -4.25 11.78
CA THR A 230 -3.68 -3.06 12.42
C THR A 230 -3.67 -3.10 13.94
N GLY A 231 -4.59 -3.84 14.56
CA GLY A 231 -4.87 -3.76 15.99
C GLY A 231 -5.61 -2.48 16.42
N LYS A 232 -6.06 -1.63 15.48
CA LYS A 232 -6.79 -0.39 15.75
C LYS A 232 -8.23 -0.48 15.23
N LYS A 233 -9.18 0.13 15.94
CA LYS A 233 -10.52 0.39 15.40
C LYS A 233 -10.53 1.75 14.68
N PRO A 234 -10.86 1.80 13.38
CA PRO A 234 -10.88 3.05 12.61
C PRO A 234 -12.19 3.81 12.80
N THR A 235 -12.18 5.10 12.46
CA THR A 235 -13.41 5.84 12.15
C THR A 235 -13.70 5.63 10.66
N PHE A 236 -14.77 4.90 10.36
CA PHE A 236 -15.11 4.53 8.99
C PHE A 236 -16.15 5.49 8.40
N ASN A 237 -15.79 6.18 7.32
CA ASN A 237 -16.69 7.09 6.61
C ASN A 237 -17.07 6.47 5.26
N LEU A 238 -18.35 6.18 5.09
CA LEU A 238 -18.91 5.82 3.80
C LEU A 238 -19.39 7.10 3.11
N VAL A 239 -18.63 7.52 2.10
CA VAL A 239 -18.87 8.74 1.32
C VAL A 239 -19.76 8.38 0.14
N VAL A 240 -21.01 8.80 0.20
CA VAL A 240 -21.97 8.61 -0.88
C VAL A 240 -21.99 9.86 -1.75
N VAL A 241 -21.55 9.72 -2.99
CA VAL A 241 -21.70 10.77 -4.00
C VAL A 241 -22.99 10.51 -4.78
N THR A 242 -23.88 11.48 -4.82
CA THR A 242 -25.11 11.45 -5.61
C THR A 242 -25.04 12.44 -6.77
N ASN A 243 -25.91 12.28 -7.77
CA ASN A 243 -26.02 13.26 -8.86
C ASN A 243 -26.40 14.64 -8.32
N THR A 244 -27.39 14.67 -7.43
CA THR A 244 -27.85 15.85 -6.69
C THR A 244 -28.04 15.50 -5.21
N LYS A 245 -27.95 16.48 -4.29
CA LYS A 245 -28.15 16.23 -2.84
C LYS A 245 -29.49 15.56 -2.51
N THR A 246 -30.50 15.80 -3.33
CA THR A 246 -31.88 15.32 -3.15
C THR A 246 -32.16 13.99 -3.86
N SER A 247 -31.23 13.42 -4.62
CA SER A 247 -31.47 12.22 -5.44
C SER A 247 -32.06 11.03 -4.65
N ILE A 248 -31.67 10.86 -3.38
CA ILE A 248 -32.17 9.77 -2.53
C ILE A 248 -33.48 10.16 -1.82
N GLY A 249 -33.75 11.46 -1.64
CA GLY A 249 -34.83 11.96 -0.80
C GLY A 249 -34.51 11.88 0.70
N THR A 250 -35.01 12.85 1.47
CA THR A 250 -34.65 13.04 2.89
C THR A 250 -35.01 11.82 3.75
N ASP A 251 -36.23 11.29 3.62
CA ASP A 251 -36.70 10.17 4.45
C ASP A 251 -35.89 8.88 4.23
N ARG A 252 -35.51 8.61 2.96
CA ARG A 252 -34.68 7.45 2.62
C ARG A 252 -33.24 7.64 3.09
N TRP A 253 -32.71 8.86 3.00
CA TRP A 253 -31.38 9.18 3.49
C TRP A 253 -31.28 9.03 5.01
N GLU A 254 -32.29 9.49 5.76
CA GLU A 254 -32.28 9.39 7.22
C GLU A 254 -32.34 7.94 7.70
N LYS A 255 -33.14 7.10 7.03
CA LYS A 255 -33.13 5.64 7.28
C LYS A 255 -31.77 4.99 7.03
N LEU A 256 -31.00 5.47 6.04
CA LEU A 256 -29.65 4.98 5.80
C LEU A 256 -28.69 5.47 6.91
N ARG A 257 -28.84 6.71 7.36
CA ARG A 257 -28.08 7.29 8.48
C ARG A 257 -28.26 6.48 9.75
N GLU A 258 -29.49 6.24 10.18
CA GLU A 258 -29.80 5.45 11.37
C GLU A 258 -29.14 4.06 11.31
N ARG A 259 -29.27 3.36 10.17
CA ARG A 259 -28.64 2.05 9.96
C ARG A 259 -27.11 2.08 9.96
N ALA A 260 -26.52 3.14 9.41
CA ALA A 260 -25.07 3.30 9.40
C ALA A 260 -24.54 3.54 10.82
N GLU A 261 -25.25 4.36 11.61
CA GLU A 261 -24.92 4.62 13.02
C GLU A 261 -24.99 3.35 13.86
N GLU A 262 -26.00 2.48 13.66
CA GLU A 262 -26.12 1.18 14.34
C GLU A 262 -24.88 0.28 14.15
N VAL A 263 -24.21 0.36 13.00
CA VAL A 263 -23.00 -0.42 12.70
C VAL A 263 -21.71 0.38 12.88
N GLY A 264 -21.79 1.61 13.42
CA GLY A 264 -20.63 2.47 13.68
C GLY A 264 -19.96 3.04 12.43
N VAL A 265 -20.73 3.26 11.36
CA VAL A 265 -20.29 3.86 10.10
C VAL A 265 -20.82 5.28 9.99
N ASN A 266 -19.95 6.23 9.69
CA ASN A 266 -20.36 7.60 9.41
C ASN A 266 -20.75 7.74 7.93
N LEU A 267 -21.96 8.22 7.64
CA LEU A 267 -22.40 8.50 6.28
C LEU A 267 -22.17 9.97 5.91
N ILE A 268 -21.45 10.19 4.81
CA ILE A 268 -21.23 11.52 4.24
C ILE A 268 -21.93 11.59 2.90
N ASN A 269 -22.92 12.48 2.75
CA ASN A 269 -23.59 12.74 1.47
C ASN A 269 -22.89 13.90 0.76
N LEU A 270 -22.39 13.67 -0.45
CA LEU A 270 -21.84 14.68 -1.36
C LEU A 270 -22.58 14.63 -2.70
N SER A 271 -22.67 15.76 -3.39
CA SER A 271 -23.15 15.81 -4.77
C SER A 271 -22.00 16.02 -5.76
N LEU A 272 -22.20 15.62 -7.02
CA LEU A 272 -21.25 15.87 -8.11
C LEU A 272 -20.85 17.35 -8.20
N LYS A 273 -21.82 18.26 -8.00
CA LYS A 273 -21.59 19.70 -8.02
C LYS A 273 -20.67 20.17 -6.88
N GLU A 274 -20.88 19.68 -5.66
CA GLU A 274 -20.06 20.06 -4.49
C GLU A 274 -18.60 19.66 -4.63
N ILE A 275 -18.34 18.49 -5.25
CA ILE A 275 -16.99 17.98 -5.48
C ILE A 275 -16.35 18.59 -6.74
N GLY A 276 -17.02 19.54 -7.39
CA GLY A 276 -16.46 20.36 -8.48
C GLY A 276 -16.65 19.78 -9.88
N PHE A 277 -17.77 19.10 -10.15
CA PHE A 277 -18.25 18.87 -11.51
C PHE A 277 -19.27 19.93 -11.91
N GLU A 278 -19.22 20.34 -13.17
CA GLU A 278 -20.30 21.07 -13.83
C GLU A 278 -21.34 20.05 -14.31
N VAL A 279 -22.53 20.12 -13.73
CA VAL A 279 -23.61 19.16 -14.00
C VAL A 279 -24.66 19.82 -14.89
N THR A 280 -25.01 19.18 -16.00
CA THR A 280 -26.11 19.60 -16.88
C THR A 280 -27.27 18.61 -16.83
N HIS A 281 -28.48 19.10 -17.08
CA HIS A 281 -29.74 18.35 -17.00
C HIS A 281 -29.99 17.72 -15.60
N GLU A 282 -29.98 18.56 -14.55
CA GLU A 282 -30.54 18.18 -13.24
C GLU A 282 -32.04 17.88 -13.41
N ILE A 283 -32.37 16.62 -13.73
CA ILE A 283 -33.75 16.16 -13.61
C ILE A 283 -34.01 16.05 -12.11
N ALA A 284 -34.94 16.87 -11.63
CA ALA A 284 -35.39 16.95 -10.25
C ALA A 284 -36.00 15.62 -9.76
#